data_AF-E0UDH7-F1
#
_entry.id   AF-E0UDH7-F1
#
_cell.length_a   1.000
_cell.length_b   1.000
_cell.length_c   1.000
_cell.angle_alpha   90.00
_cell.angle_beta   90.00
_cell.angle_gamma   90.00
#
_symmetry.space_group_name_H-M   'P 1'
#
loop_
_entity.id
_entity.type
_entity.pdbx_description
1 polymer ?
#
loop_
_entity_poly.entity_id
_entity_poly.type
_entity_poly.pdbx_seq_one_letter_code
_entity_poly.pdbx_strand_id
1 'polypeptide(L)'
;MMTITLNLSPEEEAQLRSFIASGDAISIRRLLAEAVAPTVETLLSESSEELSIDEFEAIADQLAEEVATYLGPNPPVLSDYALSRAGIYEDHP
;
A
#
# COMPACT_ATOMS: atom_id res chain seq x y z
N MET A 1 -18.77 -12.77 9.05
CA MET A 1 -18.51 -11.68 10.02
C MET A 1 -17.08 -11.86 10.49
N MET A 2 -16.23 -10.85 10.32
CA MET A 2 -14.84 -10.91 10.79
C MET A 2 -14.79 -10.33 12.20
N THR A 3 -14.30 -11.09 13.17
CA THR A 3 -14.12 -10.66 14.55
C THR A 3 -12.64 -10.40 14.80
N ILE A 4 -12.28 -9.16 15.15
CA ILE A 4 -10.91 -8.76 15.45
C ILE A 4 -10.77 -8.70 16.98
N THR A 5 -9.87 -9.51 17.54
CA THR A 5 -9.55 -9.49 18.97
C THR A 5 -8.44 -8.48 19.21
N LEU A 6 -8.73 -7.47 20.02
CA LEU A 6 -7.79 -6.41 20.34
C LEU A 6 -7.20 -6.62 21.74
N ASN A 7 -5.88 -6.73 21.83
CA ASN A 7 -5.18 -6.75 23.11
C ASN A 7 -4.82 -5.31 23.50
N LEU A 8 -5.57 -4.73 24.44
CA LEU A 8 -5.31 -3.40 24.97
C LEU A 8 -4.36 -3.48 26.15
N SER A 9 -3.51 -2.47 26.31
CA SER A 9 -2.74 -2.28 27.53
C SER A 9 -3.66 -1.87 28.70
N PRO A 10 -3.22 -2.07 29.96
CA PRO A 10 -4.02 -1.66 31.13
C PRO A 10 -4.37 -0.16 31.16
N GLU A 11 -3.51 0.69 30.59
CA GLU A 11 -3.73 2.13 30.51
C GLU A 11 -4.81 2.49 29.48
N GLU A 12 -4.77 1.87 28.30
CA GLU A 12 -5.78 2.06 27.25
C GLU A 12 -7.14 1.50 27.67
N GLU A 13 -7.17 0.38 28.39
CA GLU A 13 -8.41 -0.17 28.96
C GLU A 13 -9.04 0.78 29.98
N ALA A 14 -8.22 1.39 30.84
CA ALA A 14 -8.69 2.38 31.81
C ALA A 14 -9.26 3.63 31.13
N GLN A 15 -8.61 4.11 30.07
CA GLN A 15 -9.11 5.23 29.26
C GLN A 15 -10.41 4.87 28.53
N LEU A 16 -10.50 3.67 27.93
CA LEU A 16 -11.70 3.20 27.26
C LEU A 16 -12.89 3.16 28.22
N ARG A 17 -12.71 2.62 29.43
CA ARG A 17 -13.75 2.59 30.47
C ARG A 17 -14.19 3.99 30.88
N SER A 18 -13.25 4.94 30.99
CA SER A 18 -13.55 6.34 31.27
C SER A 18 -14.42 6.97 30.17
N PHE A 19 -14.06 6.77 28.89
CA PHE A 19 -14.83 7.30 27.75
C PHE A 19 -16.20 6.64 27.59
N ILE A 20 -16.32 5.35 27.93
CA ILE A 20 -17.62 4.67 27.98
C ILE A 20 -18.50 5.28 29.08
N ALA A 21 -17.94 5.53 30.26
CA ALA A 21 -18.68 6.13 31.37
C ALA A 21 -19.14 7.56 31.06
N SER A 22 -18.38 8.32 30.26
CA SER A 22 -18.75 9.67 29.81
C SER A 22 -19.63 9.69 28.55
N GLY A 23 -19.84 8.54 27.89
CA GLY A 23 -20.62 8.44 26.66
C GLY A 23 -19.94 9.09 25.43
N ASP A 24 -18.63 9.31 25.48
CA ASP A 24 -17.90 9.97 24.40
C ASP A 24 -17.54 9.00 23.28
N ALA A 25 -18.49 8.84 22.36
CA ALA A 25 -18.33 7.97 21.19
C ALA A 25 -17.18 8.39 20.26
N ILE A 26 -16.78 9.67 20.26
CA ILE A 26 -15.69 10.15 19.40
C ILE A 26 -14.35 9.68 19.97
N SER A 27 -14.15 9.88 21.26
CA SER A 27 -12.93 9.44 21.95
C SER A 27 -12.79 7.92 21.93
N ILE A 28 -13.89 7.17 22.09
CA ILE A 28 -13.89 5.70 21.94
C ILE A 28 -13.44 5.30 20.54
N ARG A 29 -14.03 5.90 19.48
CA ARG A 29 -13.67 5.57 18.10
C ARG A 29 -12.22 5.86 17.80
N ARG A 30 -11.70 7.01 18.27
CA ARG A 30 -10.29 7.37 18.06
C ARG A 30 -9.35 6.38 18.75
N LEU A 31 -9.61 6.07 20.02
CA LEU A 31 -8.80 5.12 20.79
C LEU A 31 -8.77 3.73 20.14
N LEU A 32 -9.93 3.24 19.69
CA LEU A 32 -10.02 1.96 18.99
C LEU A 32 -9.32 2.00 17.62
N ALA A 33 -9.40 3.11 16.88
CA ALA A 33 -8.71 3.25 15.60
C ALA A 33 -7.18 3.25 15.77
N GLU A 34 -6.67 3.97 16.78
CA GLU A 34 -5.24 3.99 17.11
C GLU A 34 -4.74 2.61 17.54
N ALA A 35 -5.51 1.90 18.35
CA ALA A 35 -5.12 0.57 18.83
C ALA A 35 -5.21 -0.52 17.73
N VAL A 36 -6.06 -0.33 16.71
CA VAL A 36 -6.16 -1.24 15.55
C VAL A 36 -5.11 -0.93 14.47
N ALA A 37 -4.65 0.32 14.36
CA ALA A 37 -3.69 0.76 13.35
C ALA A 37 -2.47 -0.17 13.18
N PRO A 38 -1.72 -0.55 14.24
CA PRO A 38 -0.55 -1.41 14.08
C PRO A 38 -0.92 -2.81 13.57
N THR A 39 -2.07 -3.36 13.96
CA THR A 39 -2.54 -4.65 13.44
C THR A 39 -2.88 -4.57 11.96
N VAL A 40 -3.49 -3.47 11.52
CA VAL A 40 -3.80 -3.25 10.10
C VAL A 40 -2.52 -3.06 9.28
N GLU A 41 -1.53 -2.31 9.79
CA GLU A 41 -0.23 -2.16 9.14
C GLU A 41 0.49 -3.50 8.97
N THR A 42 0.47 -4.36 9.99
CA THR A 42 1.00 -5.72 9.89
C THR A 42 0.26 -6.53 8.83
N LEU A 43 -1.08 -6.53 8.85
CA LEU A 43 -1.88 -7.27 7.86
C LEU A 43 -1.65 -6.77 6.43
N LEU A 44 -1.51 -5.46 6.24
CA LEU A 44 -1.19 -4.87 4.94
C LEU A 44 0.21 -5.30 4.48
N SER A 45 1.17 -5.34 5.38
CA SER A 45 2.54 -5.80 5.08
C SER A 45 2.57 -7.30 4.76
N GLU A 46 1.81 -8.12 5.47
CA GLU A 46 1.67 -9.56 5.20
C GLU A 46 0.90 -9.84 3.90
N SER A 47 -0.02 -8.96 3.51
CA SER A 47 -0.78 -9.08 2.25
C SER A 47 0.02 -8.68 1.02
N SER A 48 1.15 -7.99 1.22
CA SER A 48 2.09 -7.70 0.15
C SER A 48 2.98 -8.92 -0.01
N GLU A 49 2.51 -9.93 -0.76
CA GLU A 49 3.39 -10.99 -1.25
C GLU A 49 4.48 -10.33 -2.09
N GLU A 50 5.68 -10.17 -1.51
CA GLU A 50 6.86 -9.80 -2.26
C GLU A 50 7.12 -10.90 -3.28
N LEU A 51 7.10 -10.54 -4.57
CA LEU A 51 7.46 -11.45 -5.63
C LEU A 51 8.85 -12.01 -5.33
N SER A 52 9.00 -13.32 -5.47
CA SER A 52 10.34 -13.89 -5.50
C SER A 52 11.14 -13.29 -6.66
N ILE A 53 12.47 -13.30 -6.55
CA ILE A 53 13.34 -12.82 -7.63
C ILE A 53 13.04 -13.55 -8.94
N ASP A 54 12.80 -14.86 -8.89
CA ASP A 54 12.50 -15.68 -10.05
C ASP A 54 11.16 -15.29 -10.71
N GLU A 55 10.12 -15.00 -9.91
CA GLU A 55 8.82 -14.53 -10.41
C GLU A 55 8.94 -13.13 -11.02
N PHE A 56 9.71 -12.24 -10.40
CA PHE A 56 9.99 -10.92 -10.92
C PHE A 56 10.74 -11.00 -12.26
N GLU A 57 11.79 -11.82 -12.36
CA GLU A 57 12.55 -12.02 -13.59
C GLU A 57 11.66 -12.57 -14.71
N ALA A 58 10.81 -13.56 -14.42
CA ALA A 58 9.88 -14.11 -15.40
C ALA A 58 8.90 -13.05 -15.94
N ILE A 59 8.37 -12.18 -15.08
CA ILE A 59 7.50 -11.07 -15.48
C ILE A 59 8.27 -10.03 -16.30
N ALA A 60 9.50 -9.71 -15.90
CA ALA A 60 10.33 -8.74 -16.61
C ALA A 60 10.69 -9.23 -18.03
N ASP A 61 11.03 -10.52 -18.16
CA ASP A 61 11.31 -11.15 -19.45
C ASP A 61 10.08 -11.16 -20.35
N GLN A 62 8.91 -11.53 -19.81
CA GLN A 62 7.65 -11.48 -20.55
C GLN A 62 7.36 -10.05 -21.05
N LEU A 63 7.52 -9.04 -20.19
CA LEU A 63 7.28 -7.65 -20.56
C LEU A 63 8.25 -7.19 -21.66
N ALA A 64 9.52 -7.60 -21.59
CA ALA A 64 10.51 -7.27 -22.62
C ALA A 64 10.14 -7.89 -23.98
N GLU A 65 9.66 -9.13 -23.99
CA GLU A 65 9.19 -9.80 -25.21
C GLU A 65 7.95 -9.12 -25.81
N GLU A 66 6.98 -8.74 -24.97
CA GLU A 66 5.79 -8.02 -25.40
C GLU A 66 6.18 -6.67 -26.03
N VAL A 67 7.02 -5.89 -25.35
CA VAL A 67 7.51 -4.60 -25.86
C VAL A 67 8.26 -4.76 -27.19
N ALA A 68 9.12 -5.77 -27.30
CA ALA A 68 9.83 -6.06 -28.55
C ALA A 68 8.86 -6.42 -29.69
N THR A 69 7.80 -7.15 -29.38
CA THR A 69 6.74 -7.50 -30.34
C THR A 69 6.00 -6.27 -30.85
N TYR A 70 5.66 -5.33 -29.97
CA TYR A 70 4.94 -4.10 -30.33
C TYR A 70 5.81 -3.08 -31.07
N LEU A 71 7.08 -2.92 -30.67
CA LEU A 71 7.98 -1.93 -31.28
C LEU A 71 8.62 -2.42 -32.59
N GLY A 72 8.68 -3.74 -32.80
CA GLY A 72 9.33 -4.33 -33.96
C GLY A 72 10.86 -4.16 -33.96
N PRO A 73 11.54 -4.53 -35.05
CA PRO A 73 13.01 -4.64 -35.09
C PRO A 73 13.77 -3.30 -35.09
N ASN A 74 13.08 -2.16 -35.22
CA ASN A 74 13.71 -0.85 -35.27
C ASN A 74 12.89 0.17 -34.47
N PRO A 75 12.93 0.10 -33.13
CA PRO A 75 12.19 1.01 -32.27
C PRO A 75 12.63 2.46 -32.53
N PRO A 76 11.69 3.42 -32.48
CA PRO A 76 12.05 4.83 -32.57
C PRO A 76 12.94 5.22 -31.40
N VAL A 77 14.04 5.94 -31.69
CA VAL A 77 14.91 6.49 -30.65
C VAL A 77 14.18 7.66 -29.98
N LEU A 78 13.98 7.55 -28.67
CA LEU A 78 13.41 8.64 -27.87
C LEU A 78 14.47 9.71 -27.60
N SER A 79 14.05 10.98 -27.60
CA SER A 79 14.91 12.08 -27.22
C SER A 79 15.10 12.16 -25.70
N ASP A 80 16.18 12.79 -25.25
CA ASP A 80 16.43 13.03 -23.82
C ASP A 80 15.26 13.79 -23.16
N TYR A 81 14.58 14.66 -23.92
CA TYR A 81 13.40 15.37 -23.44
C TYR A 81 12.22 14.41 -23.20
N ALA A 82 11.96 13.46 -24.10
CA ALA A 82 10.90 12.47 -23.95
C ALA A 82 11.12 11.54 -22.75
N LEU A 83 12.38 11.32 -22.34
CA LEU A 83 12.74 10.58 -21.14
C LEU A 83 12.83 11.46 -19.88
N SER A 84 12.66 12.78 -20.01
CA SER A 84 12.69 13.68 -18.88
C SER A 84 11.37 13.63 -18.11
N ARG A 85 11.41 13.93 -16.81
CA ARG A 85 10.19 14.08 -15.99
C ARG A 85 9.22 15.11 -16.60
N ALA A 86 9.74 16.20 -17.16
CA ALA A 86 8.90 17.22 -17.78
C ALA A 86 8.18 16.69 -19.03
N GLY A 87 8.85 15.87 -19.84
CA GLY A 87 8.25 15.24 -21.03
C GLY A 87 7.24 14.14 -20.68
N ILE A 88 7.51 13.33 -19.65
CA ILE A 88 6.61 12.23 -19.24
C ILE A 88 5.25 12.76 -18.71
N TYR A 89 5.25 13.91 -18.04
CA TYR A 89 4.05 14.49 -17.40
C TYR A 89 3.50 15.70 -18.13
N GLU A 90 3.91 15.97 -19.38
CA GLU A 90 3.51 17.17 -20.13
C GLU A 90 1.97 17.30 -20.24
N ASP A 91 1.29 16.16 -20.47
CA ASP A 91 -0.17 16.09 -20.60
C ASP A 91 -0.91 15.84 -19.26
N HIS A 92 -0.16 15.66 -18.16
CA HIS A 92 -0.67 15.30 -16.84
C HIS A 92 0.00 16.11 -15.71
N PRO A 93 -0.34 17.41 -15.59
CA PRO A 93 0.24 18.32 -14.59
C PRO A 93 -0.22 18.06 -13.14
#